data_AF-A0A9W8LXV0-F1
#
_entry.id   AF-A0A9W8LXV0-F1
#
_cell.length_a   1.000
_cell.length_b   1.000
_cell.length_c   1.000
_cell.angle_alpha   90.00
_cell.angle_beta   90.00
_cell.angle_gamma   90.00
#
_symmetry.space_group_name_H-M   'P 1'
#
loop_
_entity.id
_entity.type
_entity.pdbx_description
1 polymer ?
#
loop_
_entity_poly.entity_id
_entity_poly.type
_entity_poly.pdbx_seq_one_letter_code
_entity_poly.pdbx_strand_id
1 'polypeptide(L)'
;MAEARTIFIVMRKDLVKVLQWPLGSVVSQGAHAAVAVMHKYRDDERVKEYVQDLDSMHKVVLETKNETSLLKMADNLKLKNIPFYLWTEQPENIPTCLATVPIMRSDLGDALKKYTFAYDRASQRLAVYTGKALVRHYSSEKGSKPQKPAIPPWSKRWRKRSKLTDADIKQTARLRQYLLWSTLERQPETVWKLFVKLAEAPEWSEITDRDIVRVLRVFNNQFAFEHDMVALERVEYIINLCLERKLAINAVTFYNEWIRLHVSRKNYHEAYRIKQNILSGAYGPEIKPDIYTYAALFNDPFATTSQDMARLIRDYEEMLDQGIEPNELQVKPLIRLAIKAGEFKLLEELLDSASIRPMKGIHSNTEARLLSTKARGYIALFDLDGAKQQIEKLLLCHISQKSMPLPWSPGYESGTDEIKVPLEHTQTREAFFIYVRSLYESIIRIHIIRRMIDEAYELMEEMRRTIYLPPTRMSYNWFIRYHSKRKQISKLHEVQDMMLQDGVAPDEYAYTKFINACMFQPKPRLLQKLIITAFSQHSLEN
;
A
#
# COMPACT_ATOMS: atom_id res chain seq x y z
N MET A 1 21.06 -24.61 23.59
CA MET A 1 19.99 -23.69 24.03
C MET A 1 18.95 -24.53 24.74
N ALA A 2 18.50 -24.12 25.93
CA ALA A 2 17.44 -24.83 26.66
C ALA A 2 16.13 -24.77 25.84
N GLU A 3 15.37 -25.86 25.86
CA GLU A 3 14.13 -25.97 25.11
C GLU A 3 13.03 -25.07 25.71
N ALA A 4 12.47 -24.17 24.91
CA ALA A 4 11.49 -23.20 25.40
C ALA A 4 10.08 -23.81 25.48
N ARG A 5 9.35 -23.52 26.57
CA ARG A 5 7.93 -23.90 26.68
C ARG A 5 7.11 -23.18 25.62
N THR A 6 6.31 -23.96 24.90
CA THR A 6 5.54 -23.47 23.75
C THR A 6 4.08 -23.88 23.88
N ILE A 7 3.17 -22.97 23.55
CA ILE A 7 1.74 -23.31 23.38
C ILE A 7 1.54 -23.79 21.95
N PHE A 8 1.03 -25.00 21.77
CA PHE A 8 0.68 -25.53 20.45
C PHE A 8 -0.81 -25.31 20.21
N ILE A 9 -1.13 -24.52 19.19
CA ILE A 9 -2.49 -24.20 18.74
C ILE A 9 -2.74 -25.02 17.48
N VAL A 10 -3.76 -25.87 17.47
CA VAL A 10 -4.14 -26.67 16.31
C VAL A 10 -5.44 -26.16 15.74
N MET A 11 -5.40 -25.78 14.47
CA MET A 11 -6.51 -25.18 13.72
C MET A 11 -6.99 -26.13 12.63
N ARG A 12 -8.30 -26.19 12.41
CA ARG A 12 -8.84 -26.96 11.29
C ARG A 12 -8.72 -26.18 9.98
N LYS A 13 -8.22 -26.83 8.93
CA LYS A 13 -8.02 -26.25 7.60
C LYS A 13 -9.33 -26.10 6.81
N ASP A 14 -10.31 -26.96 7.07
CA ASP A 14 -11.61 -26.92 6.41
C ASP A 14 -12.44 -25.69 6.77
N LEU A 15 -12.17 -25.02 7.91
CA LEU A 15 -12.80 -23.74 8.26
C LEU A 15 -12.62 -22.69 7.15
N VAL A 16 -11.39 -22.56 6.62
CA VAL A 16 -11.10 -21.63 5.52
C VAL A 16 -11.46 -22.26 4.17
N LYS A 17 -11.02 -23.50 3.92
CA LYS A 17 -11.06 -24.09 2.57
C LYS A 17 -12.43 -24.60 2.14
N VAL A 18 -13.25 -25.06 3.08
CA VAL A 18 -14.53 -25.72 2.79
C VAL A 18 -15.68 -24.87 3.32
N LEU A 19 -15.59 -24.43 4.57
CA LEU A 19 -16.62 -23.65 5.24
C LEU A 19 -16.52 -22.14 4.96
N GLN A 20 -15.46 -21.70 4.25
CA GLN A 20 -15.27 -20.32 3.78
C GLN A 20 -15.32 -19.26 4.90
N TRP A 21 -14.81 -19.59 6.08
CA TRP A 21 -14.71 -18.64 7.19
C TRP A 21 -13.71 -17.53 6.87
N PRO A 22 -14.04 -16.26 7.14
CA PRO A 22 -13.09 -15.15 7.02
C PRO A 22 -11.85 -15.36 7.89
N LEU A 23 -10.68 -14.94 7.41
CA LEU A 23 -9.41 -15.09 8.13
C LEU A 23 -9.47 -14.49 9.54
N GLY A 24 -10.11 -13.32 9.69
CA GLY A 24 -10.29 -12.68 10.99
C GLY A 24 -11.03 -13.57 11.99
N SER A 25 -12.10 -14.25 11.57
CA SER A 25 -12.85 -15.17 12.41
C SER A 25 -12.01 -16.37 12.84
N VAL A 26 -11.20 -16.92 11.94
CA VAL A 26 -10.29 -18.06 12.23
C VAL A 26 -9.19 -17.66 13.21
N VAL A 27 -8.63 -16.46 13.08
CA VAL A 27 -7.65 -15.92 14.04
C VAL A 27 -8.27 -15.81 15.44
N SER A 28 -9.51 -15.34 15.54
CA SER A 28 -10.22 -15.25 16.82
C SER A 28 -10.36 -16.60 17.49
N GLN A 29 -10.63 -17.68 16.75
CA GLN A 29 -10.72 -19.04 17.32
C GLN A 29 -9.41 -19.48 17.98
N GLY A 30 -8.27 -19.22 17.33
CA GLY A 30 -6.95 -19.53 17.87
C GLY A 30 -6.63 -18.70 19.12
N ALA A 31 -7.00 -17.41 19.12
CA ALA A 31 -6.84 -16.53 20.27
C ALA A 31 -7.69 -17.00 21.46
N HIS A 32 -8.95 -17.36 21.24
CA HIS A 32 -9.84 -17.88 22.27
C HIS A 32 -9.31 -19.17 22.90
N ALA A 33 -8.89 -20.14 22.09
CA ALA A 33 -8.33 -21.39 22.60
C ALA A 33 -7.08 -21.15 23.46
N ALA A 34 -6.17 -20.27 23.01
CA ALA A 34 -4.93 -19.95 23.72
C ALA A 34 -5.19 -19.20 25.04
N VAL A 35 -6.15 -18.28 25.08
CA VAL A 35 -6.52 -17.59 26.33
C VAL A 35 -7.24 -18.54 27.29
N ALA A 36 -8.13 -19.38 26.77
CA ALA A 36 -8.90 -20.33 27.58
C ALA A 36 -8.01 -21.37 28.26
N VAL A 37 -7.01 -21.93 27.55
CA VAL A 37 -6.07 -22.89 28.16
C VAL A 37 -5.25 -22.24 29.26
N MET A 38 -4.78 -21.00 29.06
CA MET A 38 -4.02 -20.26 30.06
C MET A 38 -4.84 -19.96 31.31
N HIS A 39 -6.12 -19.57 31.14
CA HIS A 39 -7.00 -19.30 32.28
C HIS A 39 -7.39 -20.56 33.05
N LYS A 40 -7.69 -21.65 32.33
CA LYS A 40 -8.09 -22.93 32.91
C LYS A 40 -6.98 -23.57 33.73
N TYR A 41 -5.74 -23.50 33.24
CA TYR A 41 -4.56 -24.10 33.87
C TYR A 41 -3.64 -23.05 34.51
N ARG A 42 -4.18 -21.90 34.94
CA ARG A 42 -3.40 -20.77 35.51
C ARG A 42 -2.52 -21.15 36.71
N ASP A 43 -2.90 -22.19 37.44
CA ASP A 43 -2.20 -22.67 38.63
C ASP A 43 -1.15 -23.75 38.31
N ASP A 44 -1.05 -24.19 37.05
CA ASP A 44 -0.03 -25.13 36.57
C ASP A 44 1.34 -24.44 36.53
N GLU A 45 2.37 -25.09 37.08
CA GLU A 45 3.73 -24.54 37.13
C GLU A 45 4.27 -24.19 35.73
N ARG A 46 3.91 -24.96 34.70
CA ARG A 46 4.32 -24.65 33.32
C ARG A 46 3.70 -23.35 32.82
N VAL A 47 2.46 -23.06 33.22
CA VAL A 47 1.76 -21.83 32.88
C VAL A 47 2.36 -20.65 33.63
N LYS A 48 2.63 -20.80 34.94
CA LYS A 48 3.27 -19.77 35.76
C LYS A 48 4.65 -19.39 35.21
N GLU A 49 5.49 -20.37 34.92
CA GLU A 49 6.82 -20.14 34.36
C GLU A 49 6.75 -19.52 32.95
N TYR A 50 5.77 -19.92 32.13
CA TYR A 50 5.60 -19.36 30.78
C TYR A 50 5.16 -17.88 30.78
N VAL A 51 4.47 -17.40 31.82
CA VAL A 51 4.06 -15.98 31.93
C VAL A 51 5.03 -15.10 32.69
N GLN A 52 6.06 -15.67 33.33
CA GLN A 52 7.10 -14.90 34.04
C GLN A 52 7.99 -14.10 33.07
N ASP A 53 8.27 -14.67 31.89
CA ASP A 53 9.01 -14.00 30.81
C ASP A 53 8.10 -13.78 29.60
N LEU A 54 7.39 -12.65 29.61
CA LEU A 54 6.46 -12.28 28.54
C LEU A 54 7.17 -12.03 27.21
N ASP A 55 8.43 -11.60 27.25
CA ASP A 55 9.22 -11.27 26.06
C ASP A 55 9.71 -12.52 25.32
N SER A 56 9.73 -13.69 25.98
CA SER A 56 10.12 -14.98 25.40
C SER A 56 8.96 -15.96 25.18
N MET A 57 7.70 -15.50 25.16
CA MET A 57 6.54 -16.38 24.98
C MET A 57 6.44 -16.92 23.54
N HIS A 58 6.49 -18.25 23.40
CA HIS A 58 6.35 -18.91 22.09
C HIS A 58 5.00 -19.61 21.93
N LYS A 59 4.39 -19.43 20.75
CA LYS A 59 3.20 -20.17 20.32
C LYS A 59 3.43 -20.72 18.92
N VAL A 60 2.98 -21.94 18.67
CA VAL A 60 3.12 -22.62 17.39
C VAL A 60 1.73 -22.99 16.88
N VAL A 61 1.40 -22.59 15.66
CA VAL A 61 0.15 -22.97 15.01
C VAL A 61 0.36 -24.19 14.10
N LEU A 62 -0.41 -25.24 14.33
CA LEU A 62 -0.49 -26.46 13.54
C LEU A 62 -1.86 -26.55 12.85
N GLU A 63 -1.90 -27.32 11.77
CA GLU A 63 -3.10 -27.56 10.97
C GLU A 63 -3.54 -29.01 11.06
N THR A 64 -4.86 -29.19 11.12
CA THR A 64 -5.52 -30.49 10.98
C THR A 64 -6.57 -30.43 9.87
N LYS A 65 -6.93 -31.58 9.29
CA LYS A 65 -7.74 -31.61 8.05
C LYS A 65 -9.17 -31.13 8.28
N ASN A 66 -9.80 -31.63 9.35
CA ASN A 66 -11.22 -31.44 9.66
C ASN A 66 -11.52 -31.77 11.13
N GLU A 67 -12.80 -31.68 11.51
CA GLU A 67 -13.28 -31.96 12.87
C GLU A 67 -12.85 -33.31 13.41
N THR A 68 -13.06 -34.38 12.63
CA THR A 68 -12.77 -35.74 13.04
C THR A 68 -11.29 -35.91 13.39
N SER A 69 -10.41 -35.28 12.61
CA SER A 69 -8.98 -35.30 12.87
C SER A 69 -8.55 -34.43 14.08
N LEU A 70 -9.28 -33.36 14.39
CA LEU A 70 -9.08 -32.56 15.61
C LEU A 70 -9.50 -33.34 16.86
N LEU A 71 -10.66 -34.00 16.84
CA LEU A 71 -11.17 -34.79 17.96
C LEU A 71 -10.28 -36.01 18.27
N LYS A 72 -9.84 -36.74 17.23
CA LYS A 72 -8.86 -37.83 17.39
C LYS A 72 -7.56 -37.34 18.04
N MET A 73 -7.15 -36.10 17.75
CA MET A 73 -5.97 -35.51 18.38
C MET A 73 -6.21 -35.21 19.87
N ALA A 74 -7.37 -34.63 20.19
CA ALA A 74 -7.77 -34.37 21.56
C ALA A 74 -7.76 -35.66 22.39
N ASP A 75 -8.26 -36.77 21.84
CA ASP A 75 -8.27 -38.06 22.54
C ASP A 75 -6.85 -38.64 22.73
N ASN A 76 -5.95 -38.48 21.75
CA ASN A 76 -4.55 -38.86 21.90
C ASN A 76 -3.85 -38.06 23.02
N LEU A 77 -4.10 -36.75 23.11
CA LEU A 77 -3.56 -35.91 24.18
C LEU A 77 -4.10 -36.32 25.56
N LYS A 78 -5.40 -36.69 25.65
CA LYS A 78 -5.98 -37.24 26.88
C LYS A 78 -5.29 -38.55 27.29
N LEU A 79 -5.08 -39.48 26.35
CA LEU A 79 -4.42 -40.76 26.60
C LEU A 79 -2.98 -40.59 27.13
N LYS A 80 -2.29 -39.55 26.67
CA LYS A 80 -0.93 -39.21 27.10
C LYS A 80 -0.88 -38.28 28.32
N ASN A 81 -2.05 -37.97 28.90
CA ASN A 81 -2.19 -37.08 30.04
C ASN A 81 -1.56 -35.70 29.83
N ILE A 82 -1.64 -35.17 28.60
CA ILE A 82 -1.13 -33.85 28.22
C ILE A 82 -2.28 -32.85 28.35
N PRO A 83 -2.18 -31.82 29.22
CA PRO A 83 -3.28 -30.88 29.38
C PRO A 83 -3.48 -29.96 28.16
N PHE A 84 -4.74 -29.79 27.76
CA PHE A 84 -5.14 -28.92 26.67
C PHE A 84 -6.54 -28.34 26.89
N TYR A 85 -6.93 -27.43 25.99
CA TYR A 85 -8.27 -26.88 25.87
C TYR A 85 -8.76 -27.05 24.42
N LEU A 86 -9.94 -27.64 24.23
CA LEU A 86 -10.63 -27.72 22.94
C LEU A 86 -11.67 -26.58 22.90
N TRP A 87 -11.47 -25.62 22.01
CA TRP A 87 -12.40 -24.53 21.79
C TRP A 87 -13.54 -24.96 20.87
N THR A 88 -14.76 -24.72 21.34
CA THR A 88 -16.01 -24.95 20.60
C THR A 88 -16.71 -23.61 20.43
N GLU A 89 -16.93 -23.23 19.17
CA GLU A 89 -17.63 -21.98 18.85
C GLU A 89 -19.12 -22.11 19.16
N GLN A 90 -19.70 -21.07 19.75
CA GLN A 90 -21.12 -20.95 20.07
C GLN A 90 -21.77 -19.90 19.16
N PRO A 91 -23.07 -20.02 18.82
CA PRO A 91 -24.06 -21.00 19.31
C PRO A 91 -24.06 -22.36 18.58
N GLU A 92 -23.29 -22.54 17.51
CA GLU A 92 -23.36 -23.72 16.64
C GLU A 92 -22.72 -24.99 17.25
N ASN A 93 -22.01 -24.84 18.37
CA ASN A 93 -21.33 -25.89 19.12
C ASN A 93 -20.32 -26.70 18.28
N ILE A 94 -19.54 -26.01 17.45
CA ILE A 94 -18.59 -26.63 16.51
C ILE A 94 -17.17 -26.58 17.11
N PRO A 95 -16.45 -27.70 17.25
CA PRO A 95 -15.03 -27.71 17.61
C PRO A 95 -14.17 -27.12 16.51
N THR A 96 -13.55 -25.97 16.76
CA THR A 96 -12.77 -25.22 15.74
C THR A 96 -11.27 -25.29 15.98
N CYS A 97 -10.84 -25.25 17.25
CA CYS A 97 -9.44 -25.10 17.63
C CYS A 97 -9.10 -25.89 18.90
N LEU A 98 -7.84 -26.32 19.03
CA LEU A 98 -7.30 -26.88 20.27
C LEU A 98 -6.02 -26.13 20.65
N ALA A 99 -5.81 -25.83 21.94
CA ALA A 99 -4.56 -25.29 22.45
C ALA A 99 -4.02 -26.13 23.62
N THR A 100 -2.73 -26.48 23.62
CA THR A 100 -2.07 -27.15 24.75
C THR A 100 -1.69 -26.16 25.86
N VAL A 101 -1.45 -26.65 27.07
CA VAL A 101 -0.67 -25.85 28.04
C VAL A 101 0.74 -25.60 27.47
N PRO A 102 1.49 -24.59 27.98
CA PRO A 102 2.88 -24.41 27.63
C PRO A 102 3.66 -25.69 27.96
N ILE A 103 4.27 -26.30 26.95
CA ILE A 103 4.93 -27.59 27.10
C ILE A 103 6.20 -27.63 26.24
N MET A 104 7.21 -28.38 26.67
CA MET A 104 8.39 -28.64 25.85
C MET A 104 8.02 -29.60 24.73
N ARG A 105 8.65 -29.45 23.56
CA ARG A 105 8.42 -30.34 22.41
C ARG A 105 8.93 -31.75 22.69
N SER A 106 9.95 -31.92 23.52
CA SER A 106 10.39 -33.22 24.07
C SER A 106 9.24 -33.98 24.72
N ASP A 107 8.43 -33.29 25.53
CA ASP A 107 7.38 -33.90 26.37
C ASP A 107 6.12 -34.25 25.57
N LEU A 108 5.99 -33.69 24.36
CA LEU A 108 4.90 -34.02 23.43
C LEU A 108 5.15 -35.36 22.70
N GLY A 109 6.39 -35.84 22.66
CA GLY A 109 6.77 -37.08 21.97
C GLY A 109 6.24 -37.13 20.53
N ASP A 110 5.57 -38.22 20.15
CA ASP A 110 4.93 -38.38 18.85
C ASP A 110 3.47 -37.89 18.79
N ALA A 111 2.94 -37.27 19.85
CA ALA A 111 1.52 -36.86 19.94
C ALA A 111 1.12 -35.89 18.83
N LEU A 112 2.04 -35.02 18.41
CA LEU A 112 1.82 -34.02 17.35
C LEU A 112 2.55 -34.36 16.03
N LYS A 113 3.27 -35.48 15.94
CA LYS A 113 4.19 -35.79 14.84
C LYS A 113 3.52 -35.94 13.47
N LYS A 114 2.20 -36.22 13.45
CA LYS A 114 1.39 -36.38 12.23
C LYS A 114 0.77 -35.06 11.72
N TYR A 115 0.87 -33.97 12.47
CA TYR A 115 0.24 -32.70 12.15
C TYR A 115 1.27 -31.69 11.64
N THR A 116 0.91 -31.03 10.55
CA THR A 116 1.79 -30.07 9.87
C THR A 116 1.60 -28.68 10.45
N PHE A 117 2.62 -27.83 10.38
CA PHE A 117 2.46 -26.42 10.73
C PHE A 117 1.36 -25.76 9.88
N ALA A 118 0.59 -24.85 10.46
CA ALA A 118 -0.50 -24.11 9.79
C ALA A 118 -0.01 -23.05 8.78
N TYR A 119 1.27 -23.08 8.46
CA TYR A 119 1.88 -22.16 7.53
C TYR A 119 1.91 -22.80 6.15
N ASP A 120 1.32 -22.10 5.18
CA ASP A 120 1.65 -22.28 3.79
C ASP A 120 3.17 -22.31 3.65
N ARG A 121 3.71 -23.25 2.85
CA ARG A 121 5.14 -23.59 2.83
C ARG A 121 6.05 -22.38 2.50
N ALA A 122 5.49 -21.26 2.05
CA ALA A 122 6.14 -19.98 1.82
C ALA A 122 6.60 -19.23 3.10
N SER A 123 5.95 -19.43 4.25
CA SER A 123 6.21 -18.59 5.45
C SER A 123 7.30 -19.12 6.39
N GLN A 124 7.82 -20.32 6.15
CA GLN A 124 8.76 -21.01 7.05
C GLN A 124 10.18 -20.39 7.09
N ARG A 125 10.47 -19.34 6.33
CA ARG A 125 11.81 -18.71 6.29
C ARG A 125 11.93 -17.35 6.98
N LEU A 126 10.81 -16.70 7.31
CA LEU A 126 10.86 -15.38 7.97
C LEU A 126 11.11 -15.44 9.48
N ALA A 127 10.75 -16.53 10.17
CA ALA A 127 10.77 -16.58 11.63
C ALA A 127 12.16 -16.83 12.27
N VAL A 128 13.23 -16.96 11.48
CA VAL A 128 14.59 -17.23 11.99
C VAL A 128 15.41 -15.94 12.22
N TYR A 129 14.97 -14.77 11.75
CA TYR A 129 15.84 -13.57 11.69
C TYR A 129 15.48 -12.40 12.63
N THR A 130 14.39 -12.45 13.40
CA THR A 130 14.04 -11.36 14.32
C THR A 130 14.74 -11.50 15.68
N GLY A 131 16.05 -11.27 15.70
CA GLY A 131 16.82 -11.08 16.93
C GLY A 131 17.00 -9.60 17.27
N LYS A 132 16.30 -9.12 18.30
CA LYS A 132 16.55 -7.95 19.18
C LYS A 132 17.08 -6.62 18.59
N ALA A 133 16.25 -5.58 18.67
CA ALA A 133 16.58 -4.23 19.18
C ALA A 133 15.25 -3.50 19.53
N LEU A 134 14.91 -3.35 20.84
CA LEU A 134 14.87 -2.09 21.60
C LEU A 134 14.22 -0.92 20.83
N VAL A 135 13.12 -0.34 21.30
CA VAL A 135 13.12 0.78 22.28
C VAL A 135 11.86 0.77 23.18
N ARG A 136 12.10 0.85 24.51
CA ARG A 136 11.18 1.28 25.59
C ARG A 136 10.94 2.80 25.45
N HIS A 137 9.81 3.46 25.74
CA HIS A 137 9.04 3.59 26.97
C HIS A 137 7.88 4.56 26.64
N TYR A 138 6.68 4.38 27.20
CA TYR A 138 6.04 5.40 28.05
C TYR A 138 4.97 4.72 28.90
N SER A 139 5.07 4.91 30.21
CA SER A 139 4.25 4.28 31.22
C SER A 139 2.87 4.91 31.34
N SER A 140 1.96 4.08 31.82
CA SER A 140 0.64 4.35 32.36
C SER A 140 0.48 5.61 33.22
N GLU A 141 -0.70 6.23 33.12
CA GLU A 141 -1.45 6.66 34.30
C GLU A 141 -2.90 6.15 34.22
N LYS A 142 -3.37 5.60 35.35
CA LYS A 142 -4.74 5.13 35.59
C LYS A 142 -5.60 6.30 36.08
N GLY A 143 -6.86 6.40 35.66
CA GLY A 143 -7.83 7.27 36.31
C GLY A 143 -9.27 7.14 35.78
N SER A 144 -10.16 6.64 36.64
CA SER A 144 -11.63 6.82 36.70
C SER A 144 -12.52 6.54 35.46
N LYS A 145 -13.50 5.64 35.64
CA LYS A 145 -14.65 5.46 34.75
C LYS A 145 -15.47 6.76 34.65
N PRO A 146 -15.83 7.26 33.45
CA PRO A 146 -16.84 8.30 33.33
C PRO A 146 -18.25 7.71 33.41
N GLN A 147 -19.09 8.32 34.25
CA GLN A 147 -20.54 8.19 34.20
C GLN A 147 -21.05 8.58 32.80
N LYS A 148 -21.99 7.80 32.25
CA LYS A 148 -22.67 8.15 30.99
C LYS A 148 -23.38 9.50 31.16
N PRO A 149 -23.13 10.52 30.30
CA PRO A 149 -23.90 11.74 30.35
C PRO A 149 -25.32 11.48 29.86
N ALA A 150 -26.29 12.10 30.54
CA ALA A 150 -27.67 12.11 30.10
C ALA A 150 -27.77 12.77 28.72
N ILE A 151 -28.38 12.05 27.78
CA ILE A 151 -28.56 12.49 26.40
C ILE A 151 -29.43 13.76 26.37
N PRO A 152 -28.98 14.89 25.78
CA PRO A 152 -29.79 16.10 25.69
C PRO A 152 -31.07 15.89 24.84
N PRO A 153 -32.19 16.58 25.16
CA PRO A 153 -33.50 16.34 24.55
C PRO A 153 -33.54 16.48 23.02
N TRP A 154 -32.61 17.23 22.41
CA TRP A 154 -32.58 17.50 20.97
C TRP A 154 -32.10 16.33 20.11
N SER A 155 -31.36 15.37 20.68
CA SER A 155 -30.83 14.20 19.95
C SER A 155 -31.90 13.17 19.55
N LYS A 156 -33.09 13.20 20.19
CA LYS A 156 -34.24 12.36 19.81
C LYS A 156 -34.89 12.81 18.49
N ARG A 157 -34.61 14.04 18.02
CA ARG A 157 -35.21 14.58 16.78
C ARG A 157 -34.60 13.99 15.50
N TRP A 158 -33.41 13.38 15.57
CA TRP A 158 -32.64 12.98 14.37
C TRP A 158 -32.67 11.47 14.06
N ARG A 159 -33.04 10.60 15.01
CA ARG A 159 -33.15 9.14 14.77
C ARG A 159 -34.30 8.72 13.84
N LYS A 160 -35.13 9.66 13.37
CA LYS A 160 -36.14 9.42 12.32
C LYS A 160 -35.64 9.71 10.89
N ARG A 161 -34.41 10.20 10.69
CA ARG A 161 -33.92 10.67 9.37
C ARG A 161 -33.14 9.65 8.52
N SER A 162 -32.99 8.39 8.94
CA SER A 162 -32.19 7.39 8.21
C SER A 162 -32.96 6.54 7.17
N LYS A 163 -34.10 7.04 6.68
CA LYS A 163 -34.80 6.51 5.51
C LYS A 163 -35.31 7.68 4.68
N LEU A 164 -34.41 8.33 3.94
CA LEU A 164 -34.79 9.35 2.98
C LEU A 164 -35.29 8.64 1.72
N THR A 165 -36.53 8.91 1.33
CA THR A 165 -37.13 8.42 0.07
C THR A 165 -36.75 9.35 -1.08
N ASP A 166 -36.94 8.93 -2.34
CA ASP A 166 -36.70 9.78 -3.53
C ASP A 166 -37.45 11.13 -3.47
N ALA A 167 -38.52 11.21 -2.68
CA ALA A 167 -39.26 12.45 -2.42
C ALA A 167 -38.50 13.44 -1.51
N ASP A 168 -37.62 12.96 -0.62
CA ASP A 168 -36.85 13.80 0.31
C ASP A 168 -35.62 14.47 -0.34
N ILE A 169 -35.18 13.94 -1.48
CA ILE A 169 -34.07 14.46 -2.29
C ILE A 169 -34.50 15.75 -3.03
N LYS A 170 -35.81 16.01 -3.16
CA LYS A 170 -36.35 17.20 -3.86
C LYS A 170 -36.24 18.52 -3.08
N GLN A 171 -35.61 18.55 -1.91
CA GLN A 171 -35.27 19.80 -1.21
C GLN A 171 -33.80 20.14 -1.43
N THR A 172 -33.56 21.20 -2.18
CA THR A 172 -32.32 21.59 -2.85
C THR A 172 -31.12 21.92 -1.97
N ALA A 173 -31.34 22.38 -0.74
CA ALA A 173 -30.28 22.48 0.27
C ALA A 173 -29.70 21.09 0.66
N ARG A 174 -30.52 20.02 0.61
CA ARG A 174 -30.08 18.65 0.88
C ARG A 174 -29.33 18.06 -0.32
N LEU A 175 -29.72 18.36 -1.55
CA LEU A 175 -28.97 17.97 -2.76
C LEU A 175 -27.56 18.57 -2.73
N ARG A 176 -27.41 19.86 -2.41
CA ARG A 176 -26.10 20.51 -2.25
C ARG A 176 -25.25 19.86 -1.16
N GLN A 177 -25.79 19.68 0.04
CA GLN A 177 -25.09 19.02 1.16
C GLN A 177 -24.73 17.56 0.83
N TYR A 178 -25.61 16.85 0.12
CA TYR A 178 -25.39 15.48 -0.30
C TYR A 178 -24.35 15.37 -1.41
N LEU A 179 -24.30 16.27 -2.39
CA LEU A 179 -23.28 16.31 -3.45
C LEU A 179 -21.89 16.61 -2.86
N LEU A 180 -21.85 17.51 -1.88
CA LEU A 180 -20.66 17.85 -1.10
C LEU A 180 -20.18 16.67 -0.24
N TRP A 181 -21.09 15.77 0.13
CA TRP A 181 -20.81 14.54 0.88
C TRP A 181 -20.44 13.36 -0.05
N SER A 182 -21.13 13.19 -1.18
CA SER A 182 -20.88 12.14 -2.17
C SER A 182 -19.59 12.39 -2.97
N THR A 183 -19.18 13.66 -3.16
CA THR A 183 -17.86 14.00 -3.72
C THR A 183 -16.71 13.58 -2.79
N LEU A 184 -16.99 13.32 -1.50
CA LEU A 184 -16.03 12.76 -0.56
C LEU A 184 -16.03 11.22 -0.61
N GLU A 185 -17.16 10.60 -0.96
CA GLU A 185 -17.30 9.17 -1.26
C GLU A 185 -17.02 8.89 -2.75
N ARG A 186 -15.74 9.07 -3.13
CA ARG A 186 -14.96 8.75 -4.35
C ARG A 186 -15.53 8.10 -5.64
N GLN A 187 -16.79 7.66 -5.78
CA GLN A 187 -17.30 7.00 -6.99
C GLN A 187 -17.65 8.03 -8.10
N PRO A 188 -16.88 8.13 -9.20
CA PRO A 188 -17.02 9.21 -10.19
C PRO A 188 -18.38 9.23 -10.90
N GLU A 189 -18.94 8.06 -11.21
CA GLU A 189 -20.23 7.91 -11.89
C GLU A 189 -21.40 8.45 -11.05
N THR A 190 -21.34 8.25 -9.73
CA THR A 190 -22.34 8.78 -8.81
C THR A 190 -22.26 10.29 -8.75
N VAL A 191 -21.03 10.83 -8.65
CA VAL A 191 -20.78 12.28 -8.67
C VAL A 191 -21.29 12.90 -9.97
N TRP A 192 -21.06 12.28 -11.12
CA TRP A 192 -21.54 12.77 -12.42
C TRP A 192 -23.06 12.85 -12.50
N LYS A 193 -23.76 11.76 -12.15
CA LYS A 193 -25.24 11.71 -12.17
C LYS A 193 -25.86 12.79 -11.27
N LEU A 194 -25.24 13.04 -10.11
CA LEU A 194 -25.71 14.06 -9.19
C LEU A 194 -25.42 15.46 -9.71
N PHE A 195 -24.24 15.69 -10.31
CA PHE A 195 -23.90 16.97 -10.90
C PHE A 195 -24.88 17.36 -12.02
N VAL A 196 -25.26 16.43 -12.91
CA VAL A 196 -26.24 16.69 -13.98
C VAL A 196 -27.60 17.12 -13.39
N LYS A 197 -28.07 16.45 -12.33
CA LYS A 197 -29.31 16.86 -11.64
C LYS A 197 -29.22 18.24 -11.02
N LEU A 198 -28.06 18.59 -10.46
CA LEU A 198 -27.81 19.93 -9.91
C LEU A 198 -27.74 20.99 -11.01
N ALA A 199 -27.16 20.67 -12.16
CA ALA A 199 -27.11 21.55 -13.32
C ALA A 199 -28.52 21.92 -13.81
N GLU A 200 -29.49 21.03 -13.75
CA GLU A 200 -30.87 21.30 -14.17
C GLU A 200 -31.72 22.01 -13.09
N ALA A 201 -31.21 22.13 -11.87
CA ALA A 201 -31.96 22.69 -10.75
C ALA A 201 -32.00 24.24 -10.75
N PRO A 202 -33.13 24.85 -10.34
CA PRO A 202 -33.27 26.32 -10.29
C PRO A 202 -32.32 27.01 -9.29
N GLU A 203 -31.75 26.26 -8.33
CA GLU A 203 -30.86 26.73 -7.28
C GLU A 203 -29.38 26.77 -7.69
N TRP A 204 -29.08 26.66 -9.00
CA TRP A 204 -27.72 26.85 -9.52
C TRP A 204 -27.07 28.16 -9.05
N SER A 205 -27.89 29.21 -8.85
CA SER A 205 -27.47 30.52 -8.33
C SER A 205 -26.83 30.47 -6.93
N GLU A 206 -27.07 29.41 -6.15
CA GLU A 206 -26.51 29.25 -4.81
C GLU A 206 -25.17 28.50 -4.78
N ILE A 207 -24.75 27.96 -5.93
CA ILE A 207 -23.51 27.17 -6.05
C ILE A 207 -22.31 28.11 -6.02
N THR A 208 -21.27 27.70 -5.30
CA THR A 208 -19.99 28.42 -5.27
C THR A 208 -18.96 27.74 -6.15
N ASP A 209 -17.98 28.51 -6.63
CA ASP A 209 -16.80 28.00 -7.32
C ASP A 209 -16.05 26.91 -6.53
N ARG A 210 -16.01 27.00 -5.19
CA ARG A 210 -15.44 25.98 -4.30
C ARG A 210 -16.18 24.64 -4.36
N ASP A 211 -17.50 24.68 -4.49
CA ASP A 211 -18.32 23.46 -4.63
C ASP A 211 -18.01 22.78 -5.97
N ILE A 212 -17.87 23.57 -7.04
CA ILE A 212 -17.47 23.08 -8.36
C ILE A 212 -16.04 22.49 -8.33
N VAL A 213 -15.09 23.15 -7.67
CA VAL A 213 -13.70 22.64 -7.54
C VAL A 213 -13.65 21.23 -6.95
N ARG A 214 -14.52 20.91 -5.98
CA ARG A 214 -14.58 19.55 -5.41
C ARG A 214 -14.98 18.52 -6.46
N VAL A 215 -15.97 18.84 -7.29
CA VAL A 215 -16.41 17.99 -8.40
C VAL A 215 -15.31 17.84 -9.44
N LEU A 216 -14.69 18.95 -9.86
CA LEU A 216 -13.58 18.95 -10.83
C LEU A 216 -12.41 18.07 -10.35
N ARG A 217 -12.06 18.13 -9.06
CA ARG A 217 -10.98 17.30 -8.49
C ARG A 217 -11.25 15.81 -8.57
N VAL A 218 -12.49 15.34 -8.46
CA VAL A 218 -12.82 13.91 -8.60
C VAL A 218 -12.43 13.44 -10.00
N PHE A 219 -12.90 14.13 -11.03
CA PHE A 219 -12.64 13.75 -12.42
C PHE A 219 -11.20 14.02 -12.85
N ASN A 220 -10.57 15.11 -12.40
CA ASN A 220 -9.15 15.36 -12.67
C ASN A 220 -8.25 14.29 -12.02
N ASN A 221 -8.59 13.81 -10.82
CA ASN A 221 -7.85 12.70 -10.20
C ASN A 221 -8.08 11.37 -10.93
N GLN A 222 -9.30 11.11 -11.37
CA GLN A 222 -9.63 9.94 -12.19
C GLN A 222 -8.81 9.96 -13.49
N PHE A 223 -8.82 11.08 -14.23
CA PHE A 223 -8.00 11.24 -15.42
C PHE A 223 -6.50 11.09 -15.13
N ALA A 224 -6.00 11.66 -14.03
CA ALA A 224 -4.59 11.56 -13.66
C ALA A 224 -4.14 10.12 -13.32
N PHE A 225 -5.05 9.27 -12.84
CA PHE A 225 -4.76 7.89 -12.45
C PHE A 225 -5.03 6.88 -13.57
N GLU A 226 -6.17 7.01 -14.25
CA GLU A 226 -6.70 6.04 -15.22
C GLU A 226 -6.47 6.47 -16.67
N HIS A 227 -6.09 7.74 -16.91
CA HIS A 227 -6.08 8.35 -18.24
C HIS A 227 -7.46 8.29 -18.95
N ASP A 228 -8.54 8.31 -18.17
CA ASP A 228 -9.92 8.25 -18.68
C ASP A 228 -10.33 9.56 -19.38
N MET A 229 -10.41 9.51 -20.72
CA MET A 229 -10.82 10.65 -21.54
C MET A 229 -12.24 11.13 -21.24
N VAL A 230 -13.13 10.25 -20.78
CA VAL A 230 -14.51 10.62 -20.41
C VAL A 230 -14.50 11.55 -19.19
N ALA A 231 -13.64 11.26 -18.21
CA ALA A 231 -13.46 12.15 -17.06
C ALA A 231 -12.99 13.55 -17.49
N LEU A 232 -12.10 13.64 -18.49
CA LEU A 232 -11.60 14.91 -19.02
C LEU A 232 -12.70 15.70 -19.78
N GLU A 233 -13.55 15.02 -20.54
CA GLU A 233 -14.72 15.62 -21.20
C GLU A 233 -15.74 16.14 -20.17
N ARG A 234 -15.96 15.41 -19.07
CA ARG A 234 -16.82 15.86 -17.96
C ARG A 234 -16.28 17.14 -17.32
N VAL A 235 -14.97 17.25 -17.10
CA VAL A 235 -14.32 18.46 -16.57
C VAL A 235 -14.55 19.67 -17.48
N GLU A 236 -14.36 19.49 -18.80
CA GLU A 236 -14.64 20.55 -19.77
C GLU A 236 -16.09 20.99 -19.75
N TYR A 237 -17.03 20.02 -19.77
CA TYR A 237 -18.46 20.33 -19.70
C TYR A 237 -18.81 21.16 -18.47
N ILE A 238 -18.30 20.77 -17.29
CA ILE A 238 -18.55 21.48 -16.04
C ILE A 238 -18.04 22.92 -16.12
N ILE A 239 -16.83 23.13 -16.66
CA ILE A 239 -16.24 24.46 -16.77
C ILE A 239 -17.02 25.33 -17.76
N ASN A 240 -17.33 24.82 -18.95
CA ASN A 240 -18.12 25.54 -19.95
C ASN A 240 -19.49 25.94 -19.40
N LEU A 241 -20.17 25.04 -18.69
CA LEU A 241 -21.44 25.32 -18.03
C LEU A 241 -21.31 26.45 -16.99
N CYS A 242 -20.23 26.48 -16.21
CA CYS A 242 -19.98 27.55 -15.24
C CYS A 242 -19.78 28.91 -15.93
N LEU A 243 -19.08 28.93 -17.07
CA LEU A 243 -18.84 30.14 -17.85
C LEU A 243 -20.12 30.65 -18.54
N GLU A 244 -20.89 29.75 -19.17
CA GLU A 244 -22.17 30.07 -19.81
C GLU A 244 -23.17 30.66 -18.81
N ARG A 245 -23.18 30.14 -17.58
CA ARG A 245 -24.04 30.62 -16.49
C ARG A 245 -23.47 31.78 -15.69
N LYS A 246 -22.31 32.31 -16.10
CA LYS A 246 -21.62 33.45 -15.45
C LYS A 246 -21.43 33.25 -13.94
N LEU A 247 -21.02 32.05 -13.54
CA LEU A 247 -20.68 31.76 -12.15
C LEU A 247 -19.55 32.70 -11.69
N ALA A 248 -19.69 33.32 -10.51
CA ALA A 248 -18.64 34.17 -9.96
C ALA A 248 -17.44 33.33 -9.53
N ILE A 249 -16.32 33.44 -10.24
CA ILE A 249 -15.07 32.73 -9.94
C ILE A 249 -14.20 33.63 -9.06
N ASN A 250 -13.98 33.23 -7.81
CA ASN A 250 -13.23 34.03 -6.83
C ASN A 250 -12.02 33.28 -6.26
N ALA A 251 -11.97 31.95 -6.40
CA ALA A 251 -10.92 31.11 -5.85
C ALA A 251 -9.88 30.72 -6.91
N VAL A 252 -8.61 30.96 -6.60
CA VAL A 252 -7.44 30.50 -7.39
C VAL A 252 -7.51 29.00 -7.71
N THR A 253 -8.07 28.22 -6.78
CA THR A 253 -8.23 26.76 -6.96
C THR A 253 -9.09 26.38 -8.15
N PHE A 254 -10.08 27.18 -8.53
CA PHE A 254 -10.90 26.92 -9.73
C PHE A 254 -10.05 27.07 -10.99
N TYR A 255 -9.34 28.19 -11.09
CA TYR A 255 -8.44 28.42 -12.21
C TYR A 255 -7.33 27.38 -12.30
N ASN A 256 -6.80 26.91 -11.17
CA ASN A 256 -5.79 25.85 -11.15
C ASN A 256 -6.33 24.54 -11.75
N GLU A 257 -7.58 24.14 -11.47
CA GLU A 257 -8.19 22.96 -12.09
C GLU A 257 -8.51 23.19 -13.58
N TRP A 258 -8.86 24.41 -13.98
CA TRP A 258 -9.09 24.76 -15.38
C TRP A 258 -7.79 24.76 -16.20
N ILE A 259 -6.70 25.30 -15.65
CA ILE A 259 -5.36 25.20 -16.25
C ILE A 259 -4.97 23.74 -16.44
N ARG A 260 -5.19 22.87 -15.45
CA ARG A 260 -4.90 21.43 -15.56
C ARG A 260 -5.65 20.75 -16.70
N LEU A 261 -6.90 21.12 -16.97
CA LEU A 261 -7.66 20.60 -18.11
C LEU A 261 -6.93 20.91 -19.43
N HIS A 262 -6.58 22.18 -19.66
CA HIS A 262 -5.93 22.61 -20.90
C HIS A 262 -4.51 22.04 -21.06
N VAL A 263 -3.76 21.95 -19.96
CA VAL A 263 -2.45 21.28 -19.92
C VAL A 263 -2.58 19.80 -20.29
N SER A 264 -3.57 19.10 -19.72
CA SER A 264 -3.83 17.69 -20.02
C SER A 264 -4.19 17.43 -21.49
N ARG A 265 -4.77 18.43 -22.16
CA ARG A 265 -5.08 18.42 -23.60
C ARG A 265 -3.96 18.95 -24.49
N LYS A 266 -2.81 19.31 -23.93
CA LYS A 266 -1.69 19.97 -24.63
C LYS A 266 -2.06 21.30 -25.28
N ASN A 267 -3.15 21.93 -24.84
CA ASN A 267 -3.53 23.27 -25.27
C ASN A 267 -2.90 24.31 -24.34
N TYR A 268 -1.57 24.44 -24.39
CA TYR A 268 -0.84 25.33 -23.49
C TYR A 268 -1.15 26.81 -23.74
N HIS A 269 -1.50 27.17 -24.97
CA HIS A 269 -1.92 28.53 -25.31
C HIS A 269 -3.07 28.98 -24.41
N GLU A 270 -4.10 28.13 -24.25
CA GLU A 270 -5.21 28.45 -23.36
C GLU A 270 -4.84 28.43 -21.89
N ALA A 271 -4.00 27.48 -21.47
CA ALA A 271 -3.50 27.44 -20.09
C ALA A 271 -2.82 28.77 -19.71
N TYR A 272 -1.99 29.34 -20.59
CA TYR A 272 -1.36 30.64 -20.36
C TYR A 272 -2.33 31.81 -20.46
N ARG A 273 -3.30 31.77 -21.39
CA ARG A 273 -4.35 32.80 -21.47
C ARG A 273 -5.14 32.87 -20.17
N ILE A 274 -5.50 31.72 -19.59
CA ILE A 274 -6.17 31.64 -18.29
C ILE A 274 -5.26 32.21 -17.19
N LYS A 275 -3.98 31.82 -17.12
CA LYS A 275 -3.03 32.40 -16.15
C LYS A 275 -2.99 33.93 -16.22
N GLN A 276 -2.88 34.49 -17.42
CA GLN A 276 -2.85 35.95 -17.63
C GLN A 276 -4.19 36.62 -17.27
N ASN A 277 -5.31 35.96 -17.56
CA ASN A 277 -6.63 36.50 -17.26
C ASN A 277 -6.97 36.53 -15.76
N ILE A 278 -6.34 35.68 -14.95
CA ILE A 278 -6.44 35.74 -13.49
C ILE A 278 -5.70 36.98 -12.95
N LEU A 279 -4.54 37.30 -13.55
CA LEU A 279 -3.76 38.49 -13.20
C LEU A 279 -4.50 39.79 -13.57
N SER A 280 -5.22 39.81 -14.70
CA SER A 280 -5.94 40.99 -15.18
C SER A 280 -7.37 41.11 -14.65
N GLY A 281 -7.85 40.17 -13.82
CA GLY A 281 -9.21 40.18 -13.29
C GLY A 281 -10.31 39.98 -14.34
N ALA A 282 -9.99 39.41 -15.52
CA ALA A 282 -10.95 39.28 -16.61
C ALA A 282 -12.14 38.34 -16.30
N TYR A 283 -11.98 37.43 -15.33
CA TYR A 283 -12.99 36.44 -14.93
C TYR A 283 -13.45 36.59 -13.47
N GLY A 284 -13.00 37.62 -12.75
CA GLY A 284 -13.15 37.72 -11.30
C GLY A 284 -12.22 38.78 -10.69
N PRO A 285 -11.96 38.77 -9.37
CA PRO A 285 -10.99 39.67 -8.78
C PRO A 285 -9.58 39.43 -9.36
N GLU A 286 -8.73 40.45 -9.35
CA GLU A 286 -7.31 40.29 -9.68
C GLU A 286 -6.66 39.38 -8.64
N ILE A 287 -6.11 38.25 -9.08
CA ILE A 287 -5.40 37.33 -8.20
C ILE A 287 -4.01 37.03 -8.76
N LYS A 288 -3.01 37.05 -7.88
CA LYS A 288 -1.65 36.67 -8.25
C LYS A 288 -1.54 35.15 -8.34
N PRO A 289 -0.86 34.60 -9.38
CA PRO A 289 -0.49 33.20 -9.44
C PRO A 289 0.24 32.78 -8.16
N ASP A 290 -0.13 31.61 -7.65
CA ASP A 290 0.53 31.02 -6.50
C ASP A 290 1.33 29.78 -6.93
N ILE A 291 2.01 29.17 -5.96
CA ILE A 291 2.77 27.94 -6.17
C ILE A 291 1.92 26.79 -6.76
N TYR A 292 0.61 26.77 -6.51
CA TYR A 292 -0.30 25.75 -7.04
C TYR A 292 -0.76 26.06 -8.48
N THR A 293 -0.77 27.32 -8.89
CA THR A 293 -0.94 27.73 -10.30
C THR A 293 0.23 27.23 -11.14
N TYR A 294 1.47 27.43 -10.69
CA TYR A 294 2.63 26.84 -11.35
C TYR A 294 2.58 25.30 -11.27
N ALA A 295 2.19 24.69 -10.14
CA ALA A 295 2.02 23.23 -10.07
C ALA A 295 1.03 22.69 -11.12
N ALA A 296 -0.04 23.43 -11.44
CA ALA A 296 -0.98 23.07 -12.48
C ALA A 296 -0.36 23.10 -13.89
N LEU A 297 0.48 24.08 -14.20
CA LEU A 297 1.21 24.18 -15.46
C LEU A 297 2.26 23.07 -15.65
N PHE A 298 2.90 22.67 -14.55
CA PHE A 298 3.94 21.64 -14.55
C PHE A 298 3.36 20.22 -14.60
N ASN A 299 2.10 20.04 -14.20
CA ASN A 299 1.46 18.73 -14.10
C ASN A 299 0.94 18.23 -15.46
N ASP A 300 1.84 18.13 -16.42
CA ASP A 300 1.58 17.53 -17.72
C ASP A 300 1.98 16.04 -17.70
N PRO A 301 1.01 15.09 -17.73
CA PRO A 301 1.32 13.66 -17.69
C PRO A 301 1.99 13.16 -18.98
N PHE A 302 1.85 13.90 -20.09
CA PHE A 302 2.30 13.50 -21.42
C PHE A 302 3.53 14.26 -21.90
N ALA A 303 4.11 15.15 -21.09
CA ALA A 303 5.36 15.83 -21.40
C ALA A 303 6.49 14.82 -21.63
N THR A 304 7.11 14.88 -22.82
CA THR A 304 8.26 14.04 -23.19
C THR A 304 9.28 14.74 -24.09
N THR A 305 8.94 15.89 -24.66
CA THR A 305 9.75 16.54 -25.70
C THR A 305 10.66 17.63 -25.14
N SER A 306 11.72 18.00 -25.87
CA SER A 306 12.57 19.14 -25.53
C SER A 306 11.79 20.47 -25.52
N GLN A 307 10.73 20.58 -26.34
CA GLN A 307 9.85 21.74 -26.32
C GLN A 307 9.02 21.83 -25.03
N ASP A 308 8.52 20.69 -24.53
CA ASP A 308 7.86 20.64 -23.22
C ASP A 308 8.84 21.04 -22.11
N MET A 309 10.11 20.66 -22.24
CA MET A 309 11.13 21.02 -21.25
C MET A 309 11.43 22.51 -21.26
N ALA A 310 11.70 23.10 -22.43
CA ALA A 310 11.93 24.54 -22.55
C ALA A 310 10.74 25.35 -21.99
N ARG A 311 9.51 24.87 -22.22
CA ARG A 311 8.29 25.44 -21.62
C ARG A 311 8.36 25.43 -20.09
N LEU A 312 8.63 24.27 -19.47
CA LEU A 312 8.65 24.14 -18.02
C LEU A 312 9.81 24.90 -17.36
N ILE A 313 10.98 24.97 -18.01
CA ILE A 313 12.12 25.77 -17.52
C ILE A 313 11.76 27.25 -17.51
N ARG A 314 11.19 27.77 -18.61
CA ARG A 314 10.73 29.17 -18.66
C ARG A 314 9.71 29.46 -17.57
N ASP A 315 8.75 28.55 -17.36
CA ASP A 315 7.74 28.71 -16.30
C ASP A 315 8.37 28.63 -14.89
N TYR A 316 9.48 27.91 -14.73
CA TYR A 316 10.24 27.81 -13.48
C TYR A 316 11.03 29.09 -13.19
N GLU A 317 11.71 29.64 -14.20
CA GLU A 317 12.41 30.92 -14.12
C GLU A 317 11.43 32.06 -13.79
N GLU A 318 10.29 32.12 -14.48
CA GLU A 318 9.24 33.12 -14.21
C GLU A 318 8.74 33.04 -12.75
N MET A 319 8.61 31.83 -12.20
CA MET A 319 8.21 31.63 -10.80
C MET A 319 9.27 32.17 -9.83
N LEU A 320 10.55 31.97 -10.12
CA LEU A 320 11.65 32.51 -9.32
C LEU A 320 11.73 34.04 -9.40
N ASP A 321 11.52 34.62 -10.58
CA ASP A 321 11.47 36.07 -10.78
C ASP A 321 10.34 36.73 -9.98
N GLN A 322 9.25 36.01 -9.77
CA GLN A 322 8.13 36.44 -8.91
C GLN A 322 8.41 36.24 -7.40
N GLY A 323 9.58 35.72 -7.03
CA GLY A 323 9.96 35.46 -5.64
C GLY A 323 9.23 34.26 -5.01
N ILE A 324 8.68 33.36 -5.83
CA ILE A 324 8.00 32.15 -5.35
C ILE A 324 9.03 31.03 -5.23
N GLU A 325 9.31 30.59 -4.00
CA GLU A 325 10.25 29.49 -3.79
C GLU A 325 9.66 28.13 -4.28
N PRO A 326 10.42 27.34 -5.05
CA PRO A 326 9.98 26.04 -5.54
C PRO A 326 9.81 25.03 -4.40
N ASN A 327 8.77 24.19 -4.49
CA ASN A 327 8.56 23.06 -3.59
C ASN A 327 8.61 21.71 -4.33
N GLU A 328 8.37 20.62 -3.60
CA GLU A 328 8.40 19.24 -4.12
C GLU A 328 7.50 19.03 -5.35
N LEU A 329 6.40 19.78 -5.46
CA LEU A 329 5.42 19.67 -6.53
C LEU A 329 5.93 20.21 -7.87
N GLN A 330 6.85 21.18 -7.87
CA GLN A 330 7.44 21.74 -9.10
C GLN A 330 8.68 20.96 -9.53
N VAL A 331 9.52 20.54 -8.58
CA VAL A 331 10.77 19.84 -8.90
C VAL A 331 10.51 18.43 -9.44
N LYS A 332 9.50 17.73 -8.91
CA LYS A 332 9.19 16.35 -9.33
C LYS A 332 8.87 16.23 -10.84
N PRO A 333 7.96 17.03 -11.43
CA PRO A 333 7.72 17.01 -12.88
C PRO A 333 8.97 17.30 -13.71
N LEU A 334 9.81 18.25 -13.29
CA LEU A 334 11.06 18.58 -13.98
C LEU A 334 12.03 17.40 -14.01
N ILE A 335 12.24 16.73 -12.87
CA ILE A 335 13.07 15.51 -12.80
C ILE A 335 12.52 14.43 -13.75
N ARG A 336 11.20 14.18 -13.74
CA ARG A 336 10.58 13.18 -14.63
C ARG A 336 10.82 13.50 -16.11
N LEU A 337 10.72 14.78 -16.48
CA LEU A 337 10.92 15.21 -17.85
C LEU A 337 12.39 15.16 -18.26
N ALA A 338 13.30 15.59 -17.38
CA ALA A 338 14.75 15.49 -17.59
C ALA A 338 15.20 14.05 -17.85
N ILE A 339 14.70 13.09 -17.07
CA ILE A 339 14.94 11.65 -17.29
C ILE A 339 14.45 11.20 -18.68
N LYS A 340 13.24 11.61 -19.08
CA LYS A 340 12.65 11.18 -20.36
C LYS A 340 13.33 11.81 -21.58
N ALA A 341 13.70 13.08 -21.47
CA ALA A 341 14.39 13.81 -22.54
C ALA A 341 15.89 13.48 -22.62
N GLY A 342 16.47 12.90 -21.56
CA GLY A 342 17.89 12.55 -21.49
C GLY A 342 18.81 13.72 -21.14
N GLU A 343 18.29 14.78 -20.52
CA GLU A 343 19.06 15.97 -20.15
C GLU A 343 19.74 15.78 -18.78
N PHE A 344 20.84 15.02 -18.79
CA PHE A 344 21.50 14.57 -17.57
C PHE A 344 22.12 15.70 -16.72
N LYS A 345 22.62 16.77 -17.34
CA LYS A 345 23.18 17.93 -16.60
C LYS A 345 22.12 18.65 -15.78
N LEU A 346 20.98 18.94 -16.40
CA LEU A 346 19.83 19.52 -15.71
C LEU A 346 19.32 18.57 -14.62
N LEU A 347 19.32 17.26 -14.88
CA LEU A 347 18.94 16.26 -13.89
C LEU A 347 19.86 16.29 -12.65
N GLU A 348 21.18 16.40 -12.81
CA GLU A 348 22.14 16.57 -11.71
C GLU A 348 21.81 17.81 -10.88
N GLU A 349 21.68 18.98 -11.53
CA GLU A 349 21.36 20.24 -10.86
C GLU A 349 20.02 20.18 -10.10
N LEU A 350 19.01 19.52 -10.66
CA LEU A 350 17.70 19.33 -10.01
C LEU A 350 17.74 18.36 -8.82
N LEU A 351 18.64 17.37 -8.85
CA LEU A 351 18.79 16.41 -7.74
C LEU A 351 19.51 17.05 -6.55
N ASP A 352 20.51 17.90 -6.82
CA ASP A 352 21.33 18.62 -5.84
C ASP A 352 20.60 19.82 -5.22
N SER A 353 19.92 20.63 -6.05
CA SER A 353 19.18 21.82 -5.59
C SER A 353 17.99 21.49 -4.71
N ALA A 354 17.44 20.27 -4.85
CA ALA A 354 16.28 19.80 -4.11
C ALA A 354 16.60 19.32 -2.68
N SER A 355 17.40 20.07 -1.92
CA SER A 355 17.57 19.81 -0.49
C SER A 355 16.23 19.99 0.22
N ILE A 356 15.51 18.89 0.44
CA ILE A 356 14.19 18.87 1.08
C ILE A 356 14.39 19.45 2.49
N ARG A 357 13.85 20.64 2.77
CA ARG A 357 13.63 21.03 4.17
C ARG A 357 12.59 20.05 4.70
N PRO A 358 12.94 19.14 5.64
CA PRO A 358 11.94 18.27 6.22
C PRO A 358 10.88 19.18 6.85
N MET A 359 9.63 19.13 6.34
CA MET A 359 8.52 19.62 7.14
C MET A 359 8.56 18.80 8.43
N LYS A 360 8.89 19.47 9.55
CA LYS A 360 9.07 18.83 10.85
C LYS A 360 7.90 17.88 11.13
N GLY A 361 8.19 16.58 11.16
CA GLY A 361 7.42 15.59 11.91
C GLY A 361 6.26 14.87 11.23
N ILE A 362 6.02 15.04 9.92
CA ILE A 362 5.02 14.22 9.21
C ILE A 362 5.55 13.86 7.82
N HIS A 363 6.04 12.63 7.66
CA HIS A 363 6.35 12.09 6.34
C HIS A 363 5.07 12.05 5.49
N SER A 364 5.01 12.92 4.47
CA SER A 364 3.82 13.07 3.63
C SER A 364 3.89 12.15 2.41
N ASN A 365 2.74 11.76 1.85
CA ASN A 365 2.69 11.01 0.59
C ASN A 365 3.37 11.75 -0.58
N THR A 366 3.57 13.07 -0.47
CA THR A 366 4.25 13.90 -1.46
C THR A 366 5.77 13.68 -1.39
N GLU A 367 6.32 13.65 -0.17
CA GLU A 367 7.75 13.41 0.09
C GLU A 367 8.17 12.03 -0.42
N ALA A 368 7.39 10.99 -0.10
CA ALA A 368 7.64 9.64 -0.59
C ALA A 368 7.68 9.58 -2.13
N ARG A 369 6.78 10.29 -2.82
CA ARG A 369 6.76 10.36 -4.29
C ARG A 369 7.94 11.16 -4.87
N LEU A 370 8.43 12.17 -4.16
CA LEU A 370 9.63 12.92 -4.59
C LEU A 370 10.88 12.05 -4.43
N LEU A 371 11.09 11.43 -3.27
CA LEU A 371 12.21 10.51 -3.01
C LEU A 371 12.25 9.37 -4.03
N SER A 372 11.09 8.82 -4.36
CA SER A 372 10.95 7.78 -5.38
C SER A 372 11.35 8.27 -6.78
N THR A 373 11.00 9.52 -7.11
CA THR A 373 11.35 10.16 -8.38
C THR A 373 12.84 10.50 -8.44
N LYS A 374 13.43 10.95 -7.32
CA LYS A 374 14.87 11.19 -7.20
C LYS A 374 15.68 9.91 -7.34
N ALA A 375 15.25 8.81 -6.69
CA ALA A 375 15.88 7.51 -6.85
C ALA A 375 15.93 7.09 -8.33
N ARG A 376 14.85 7.30 -9.10
CA ARG A 376 14.86 7.10 -10.55
C ARG A 376 15.83 8.02 -11.30
N GLY A 377 15.95 9.27 -10.87
CA GLY A 377 16.92 10.23 -11.41
C GLY A 377 18.35 9.75 -11.25
N TYR A 378 18.74 9.40 -10.02
CA TYR A 378 20.07 8.83 -9.74
C TYR A 378 20.34 7.53 -10.51
N ILE A 379 19.33 6.64 -10.62
CA ILE A 379 19.44 5.43 -11.47
C ILE A 379 19.70 5.80 -12.95
N ALA A 380 19.04 6.84 -13.48
CA ALA A 380 19.24 7.29 -14.86
C ALA A 380 20.63 7.90 -15.10
N LEU A 381 21.20 8.54 -14.08
CA LEU A 381 22.60 9.02 -14.08
C LEU A 381 23.62 7.90 -13.81
N PHE A 382 23.14 6.68 -13.52
CA PHE A 382 23.95 5.56 -13.05
C PHE A 382 24.72 5.79 -11.74
N ASP A 383 24.32 6.77 -10.95
CA ASP A 383 24.74 6.94 -9.56
C ASP A 383 23.87 6.01 -8.68
N LEU A 384 24.39 4.81 -8.43
CA LEU A 384 23.65 3.76 -7.72
C LEU A 384 23.67 3.97 -6.21
N ASP A 385 24.70 4.64 -5.68
CA ASP A 385 24.82 4.96 -4.26
C ASP A 385 23.84 6.06 -3.88
N GLY A 386 23.77 7.13 -4.68
CA GLY A 386 22.77 8.18 -4.54
C GLY A 386 21.35 7.61 -4.62
N ALA A 387 21.10 6.69 -5.56
CA ALA A 387 19.81 6.01 -5.68
C ALA A 387 19.46 5.19 -4.43
N LYS A 388 20.41 4.41 -3.90
CA LYS A 388 20.21 3.59 -2.70
C LYS A 388 19.90 4.46 -1.48
N GLN A 389 20.62 5.57 -1.28
CA GLN A 389 20.34 6.50 -0.18
C GLN A 389 18.91 7.07 -0.24
N GLN A 390 18.37 7.37 -1.43
CA GLN A 390 16.99 7.84 -1.54
C GLN A 390 15.98 6.73 -1.25
N ILE A 391 16.29 5.47 -1.60
CA ILE A 391 15.43 4.32 -1.29
C ILE A 391 15.43 4.04 0.21
N GLU A 392 16.57 4.13 0.90
CA GLU A 392 16.65 4.01 2.35
C GLU A 392 15.82 5.09 3.05
N LYS A 393 15.94 6.35 2.61
CA LYS A 393 15.07 7.45 3.07
C LYS A 393 13.59 7.14 2.83
N LEU A 394 13.26 6.60 1.65
CA LEU A 394 11.90 6.21 1.29
C LEU A 394 11.33 5.12 2.21
N LEU A 395 12.16 4.15 2.62
CA LEU A 395 11.77 3.08 3.55
C LEU A 395 11.55 3.60 4.98
N LEU A 396 12.24 4.67 5.37
CA LEU A 396 12.06 5.34 6.67
C LEU A 396 10.79 6.20 6.73
N CYS A 397 10.23 6.59 5.57
CA CYS A 397 8.99 7.36 5.54
C CYS A 397 7.82 6.56 6.11
N HIS A 398 7.31 6.99 7.27
CA HIS A 398 6.04 6.51 7.79
C HIS A 398 4.88 7.00 6.92
N ILE A 399 4.31 6.12 6.10
CA ILE A 399 3.03 6.37 5.44
C ILE A 399 1.96 6.44 6.52
N SER A 400 1.50 7.65 6.84
CA SER A 400 0.43 7.87 7.82
C SER A 400 -0.79 6.99 7.51
N GLN A 401 -1.20 6.17 8.48
CA GLN A 401 -2.47 5.43 8.42
C GLN A 401 -3.69 6.35 8.57
N LYS A 402 -3.48 7.60 9.01
CA LYS A 402 -4.57 8.57 9.20
C LYS A 402 -4.89 9.25 7.88
N SER A 403 -6.14 9.12 7.43
CA SER A 403 -6.73 10.10 6.52
C SER A 403 -6.75 11.46 7.23
N MET A 404 -6.33 12.51 6.54
CA MET A 404 -6.57 13.87 7.03
C MET A 404 -8.09 14.09 7.04
N PRO A 405 -8.71 14.48 8.16
CA PRO A 405 -10.04 15.05 8.11
C PRO A 405 -9.98 16.35 7.29
N LEU A 406 -11.01 16.62 6.50
CA LEU A 406 -11.13 17.85 5.73
C LEU A 406 -11.02 19.08 6.66
N PRO A 407 -10.35 20.16 6.25
CA PRO A 407 -10.41 21.41 6.99
C PRO A 407 -11.83 21.97 6.92
N TRP A 408 -12.40 22.25 8.10
CA TRP A 408 -13.68 22.90 8.38
C TRP A 408 -14.97 22.04 8.37
N SER A 409 -15.43 21.69 9.57
CA SER A 409 -16.86 21.63 9.92
C SER A 409 -17.12 22.53 11.16
N PRO A 410 -18.25 23.25 11.24
CA PRO A 410 -18.70 23.90 12.47
C PRO A 410 -19.27 22.82 13.40
N GLY A 411 -18.53 22.52 14.47
CA GLY A 411 -18.87 21.45 15.42
C GLY A 411 -17.67 20.70 15.98
N TYR A 412 -16.48 21.31 16.01
CA TYR A 412 -15.34 20.76 16.74
C TYR A 412 -15.49 21.09 18.23
N GLU A 413 -16.35 20.35 18.91
CA GLU A 413 -16.29 20.24 20.36
C GLU A 413 -15.46 19.00 20.71
N SER A 414 -14.42 19.26 21.50
CA SER A 414 -13.50 18.29 22.08
C SER A 414 -14.26 17.19 22.82
N GLY A 415 -14.06 15.93 22.44
CA GLY A 415 -14.45 14.79 23.26
C GLY A 415 -14.87 13.55 22.46
N THR A 416 -13.96 12.58 22.40
CA THR A 416 -14.22 11.12 22.33
C THR A 416 -15.35 10.64 21.42
N ASP A 417 -15.00 10.19 20.22
CA ASP A 417 -15.03 8.76 19.86
C ASP A 417 -14.52 8.61 18.43
N GLU A 418 -13.45 7.85 18.30
CA GLU A 418 -12.80 7.55 17.02
C GLU A 418 -13.79 6.83 16.10
N ILE A 419 -14.36 7.55 15.13
CA ILE A 419 -14.88 6.93 13.91
C ILE A 419 -13.65 6.39 13.16
N LYS A 420 -13.27 5.15 13.47
CA LYS A 420 -12.29 4.39 12.69
C LYS A 420 -12.97 3.95 11.40
N VAL A 421 -12.69 4.67 10.32
CA VAL A 421 -12.93 4.14 8.97
C VAL A 421 -12.04 2.89 8.81
N PRO A 422 -12.59 1.72 8.41
CA PRO A 422 -11.84 0.47 8.28
C PRO A 422 -10.69 0.53 7.28
N LEU A 423 -9.75 -0.41 7.45
CA LEU A 423 -8.56 -0.71 6.63
C LEU A 423 -8.89 -1.01 5.14
N GLU A 424 -9.28 -0.02 4.36
CA GLU A 424 -9.27 -0.09 2.89
C GLU A 424 -8.43 1.04 2.30
N HIS A 425 -7.11 0.85 2.39
CA HIS A 425 -6.12 1.50 1.54
C HIS A 425 -5.00 0.50 1.17
N THR A 426 -5.38 -0.77 0.99
CA THR A 426 -4.52 -1.90 0.55
C THR A 426 -3.81 -1.59 -0.77
N GLN A 427 -4.51 -1.01 -1.75
CA GLN A 427 -3.94 -0.65 -3.05
C GLN A 427 -2.78 0.36 -2.97
N THR A 428 -2.84 1.38 -2.10
CA THR A 428 -1.79 2.40 -2.00
C THR A 428 -0.51 1.89 -1.33
N ARG A 429 -0.64 1.00 -0.35
CA ARG A 429 0.51 0.40 0.34
C ARG A 429 1.14 -0.70 -0.51
N GLU A 430 0.33 -1.52 -1.18
CA GLU A 430 0.81 -2.49 -2.16
C GLU A 430 1.52 -1.79 -3.33
N ALA A 431 0.93 -0.73 -3.89
CA ALA A 431 1.56 0.07 -4.94
C ALA A 431 2.90 0.68 -4.51
N PHE A 432 3.02 1.10 -3.24
CA PHE A 432 4.28 1.59 -2.67
C PHE A 432 5.36 0.50 -2.69
N PHE A 433 5.07 -0.69 -2.16
CA PHE A 433 6.04 -1.79 -2.15
C PHE A 433 6.35 -2.32 -3.56
N ILE A 434 5.38 -2.33 -4.47
CA ILE A 434 5.62 -2.62 -5.90
C ILE A 434 6.61 -1.61 -6.48
N TYR A 435 6.46 -0.33 -6.15
CA TYR A 435 7.36 0.71 -6.64
C TYR A 435 8.77 0.56 -6.05
N VAL A 436 8.90 0.36 -4.73
CA VAL A 436 10.20 0.13 -4.08
C VAL A 436 10.90 -1.09 -4.68
N ARG A 437 10.16 -2.18 -4.92
CA ARG A 437 10.69 -3.36 -5.61
C ARG A 437 11.27 -2.99 -6.98
N SER A 438 10.52 -2.22 -7.77
CA SER A 438 10.95 -1.80 -9.11
C SER A 438 12.26 -1.00 -9.12
N LEU A 439 12.52 -0.21 -8.06
CA LEU A 439 13.76 0.56 -7.93
C LEU A 439 14.96 -0.36 -7.65
N TYR A 440 14.85 -1.26 -6.66
CA TYR A 440 15.88 -2.26 -6.36
C TYR A 440 16.15 -3.15 -7.57
N GLU A 441 15.11 -3.66 -8.23
CA GLU A 441 15.26 -4.49 -9.43
C GLU A 441 15.98 -3.73 -10.56
N SER A 442 15.76 -2.42 -10.70
CA SER A 442 16.48 -1.59 -11.67
C SER A 442 17.97 -1.49 -11.34
N ILE A 443 18.32 -1.25 -10.08
CA ILE A 443 19.71 -1.19 -9.61
C ILE A 443 20.39 -2.56 -9.79
N ILE A 444 19.74 -3.65 -9.39
CA ILE A 444 20.23 -5.03 -9.55
C ILE A 444 20.50 -5.33 -11.04
N ARG A 445 19.57 -4.97 -11.92
CA ARG A 445 19.73 -5.19 -13.36
C ARG A 445 20.95 -4.46 -13.91
N ILE A 446 21.19 -3.21 -13.48
CA ILE A 446 22.37 -2.44 -13.89
C ILE A 446 23.66 -3.13 -13.43
N HIS A 447 23.74 -3.59 -12.18
CA HIS A 447 24.90 -4.32 -11.64
C HIS A 447 25.20 -5.60 -12.44
N ILE A 448 24.16 -6.40 -12.75
CA ILE A 448 24.30 -7.61 -13.57
C ILE A 448 24.85 -7.28 -14.97
N ILE A 449 24.36 -6.22 -15.61
CA ILE A 449 24.82 -5.78 -16.93
C ILE A 449 26.29 -5.33 -16.88
N ARG A 450 26.67 -4.59 -15.83
CA ARG A 450 28.05 -4.16 -15.57
C ARG A 450 28.98 -5.30 -15.12
N ARG A 451 28.46 -6.53 -14.98
CA ARG A 451 29.16 -7.73 -14.50
C ARG A 451 29.62 -7.67 -13.04
N MET A 452 29.10 -6.71 -12.28
CA MET A 452 29.26 -6.55 -10.84
C MET A 452 28.22 -7.46 -10.15
N ILE A 453 28.48 -8.77 -10.20
CA ILE A 453 27.49 -9.78 -9.80
C ILE A 453 27.39 -9.91 -8.29
N ASP A 454 28.47 -9.65 -7.56
CA ASP A 454 28.52 -9.79 -6.11
C ASP A 454 27.66 -8.70 -5.45
N GLU A 455 27.78 -7.46 -5.91
CA GLU A 455 26.94 -6.33 -5.52
C GLU A 455 25.46 -6.55 -5.89
N ALA A 456 25.19 -7.19 -7.03
CA ALA A 456 23.83 -7.58 -7.41
C ALA A 456 23.24 -8.62 -6.44
N TYR A 457 24.06 -9.58 -5.97
CA TYR A 457 23.65 -10.56 -4.97
C TYR A 457 23.45 -9.92 -3.60
N GLU A 458 24.31 -8.99 -3.19
CA GLU A 458 24.16 -8.23 -1.95
C GLU A 458 22.84 -7.47 -1.91
N LEU A 459 22.51 -6.74 -2.98
CA LEU A 459 21.24 -6.02 -3.10
C LEU A 459 20.04 -6.98 -3.14
N MET A 460 20.16 -8.11 -3.83
CA MET A 460 19.10 -9.12 -3.83
C MET A 460 18.87 -9.66 -2.41
N GLU A 461 19.94 -9.93 -1.67
CA GLU A 461 19.83 -10.47 -0.31
C GLU A 461 19.34 -9.42 0.69
N GLU A 462 19.73 -8.16 0.55
CA GLU A 462 19.17 -7.02 1.28
C GLU A 462 17.65 -6.94 1.07
N MET A 463 17.19 -7.03 -0.19
CA MET A 463 15.76 -6.98 -0.51
C MET A 463 14.99 -8.16 0.10
N ARG A 464 15.59 -9.37 0.10
CA ARG A 464 15.01 -10.60 0.64
C ARG A 464 14.99 -10.66 2.16
N ARG A 465 16.10 -10.33 2.81
CA ARG A 465 16.30 -10.53 4.26
C ARG A 465 16.01 -9.30 5.11
N THR A 466 16.34 -8.11 4.61
CA THR A 466 16.22 -6.87 5.38
C THR A 466 14.87 -6.22 5.16
N ILE A 467 14.45 -6.12 3.90
CA ILE A 467 13.22 -5.40 3.50
C ILE A 467 12.02 -6.35 3.44
N TYR A 468 12.26 -7.66 3.38
CA TYR A 468 11.24 -8.71 3.25
C TYR A 468 10.38 -8.54 1.99
N LEU A 469 11.01 -8.09 0.90
CA LEU A 469 10.37 -7.85 -0.38
C LEU A 469 11.02 -8.77 -1.43
N PRO A 470 10.51 -9.98 -1.65
CA PRO A 470 11.16 -10.94 -2.54
C PRO A 470 11.22 -10.41 -3.99
N PRO A 471 12.31 -10.71 -4.74
CA PRO A 471 12.41 -10.36 -6.15
C PRO A 471 11.32 -11.02 -6.98
N THR A 472 10.94 -10.36 -8.06
CA THR A 472 10.05 -10.99 -9.04
C THR A 472 10.73 -12.17 -9.74
N ARG A 473 9.91 -13.05 -10.32
CA ARG A 473 10.37 -14.13 -11.21
C ARG A 473 11.29 -13.61 -12.32
N MET A 474 10.96 -12.45 -12.89
CA MET A 474 11.76 -11.78 -13.91
C MET A 474 13.17 -11.43 -13.40
N SER A 475 13.27 -10.91 -12.18
CA SER A 475 14.57 -10.55 -11.59
C SER A 475 15.45 -11.77 -11.33
N TYR A 476 14.87 -12.86 -10.85
CA TYR A 476 15.61 -14.13 -10.74
C TYR A 476 16.07 -14.66 -12.11
N ASN A 477 15.25 -14.52 -13.15
CA ASN A 477 15.61 -14.92 -14.50
C ASN A 477 16.85 -14.16 -15.03
N TRP A 478 17.16 -12.95 -14.53
CA TRP A 478 18.40 -12.25 -14.87
C TRP A 478 19.65 -12.97 -14.32
N PHE A 479 19.62 -13.41 -13.07
CA PHE A 479 20.71 -14.20 -12.47
C PHE A 479 20.85 -15.57 -13.15
N ILE A 480 19.73 -16.24 -13.44
CA ILE A 480 19.72 -17.51 -14.17
C ILE A 480 20.35 -17.33 -15.56
N ARG A 481 19.94 -16.30 -16.31
CA ARG A 481 20.52 -16.00 -17.61
C ARG A 481 22.02 -15.71 -17.51
N TYR A 482 22.46 -14.96 -16.49
CA TYR A 482 23.86 -14.63 -16.26
C TYR A 482 24.71 -15.89 -16.03
N HIS A 483 24.31 -16.74 -15.08
CA HIS A 483 25.06 -17.95 -14.73
C HIS A 483 24.95 -19.06 -15.78
N SER A 484 23.81 -19.16 -16.48
CA SER A 484 23.61 -20.12 -17.58
C SER A 484 24.58 -19.87 -18.73
N LYS A 485 24.77 -18.61 -19.14
CA LYS A 485 25.79 -18.25 -20.15
C LYS A 485 27.22 -18.63 -19.72
N ARG A 486 27.51 -18.58 -18.42
CA ARG A 486 28.80 -18.91 -17.84
C ARG A 486 28.94 -20.39 -17.45
N LYS A 487 27.91 -21.21 -17.69
CA LYS A 487 27.87 -22.64 -17.36
C LYS A 487 28.12 -22.96 -15.88
N GLN A 488 27.75 -22.04 -14.98
CA GLN A 488 27.94 -22.19 -13.55
C GLN A 488 26.75 -22.93 -12.91
N ILE A 489 26.70 -24.26 -13.06
CA ILE A 489 25.57 -25.09 -12.61
C ILE A 489 25.31 -24.97 -11.11
N SER A 490 26.36 -24.93 -10.29
CA SER A 490 26.21 -24.82 -8.83
C SER A 490 25.46 -23.54 -8.43
N LYS A 491 25.80 -22.40 -9.06
CA LYS A 491 25.13 -21.12 -8.83
C LYS A 491 23.70 -21.10 -9.37
N LEU A 492 23.44 -21.77 -10.49
CA LEU A 492 22.08 -21.93 -10.99
C LEU A 492 21.17 -22.68 -10.01
N HIS A 493 21.69 -23.74 -9.38
CA HIS A 493 20.94 -24.48 -8.36
C HIS A 493 20.71 -23.62 -7.13
N GLU A 494 21.70 -22.83 -6.70
CA GLU A 494 21.55 -21.87 -5.59
C GLU A 494 20.43 -20.85 -5.89
N VAL A 495 20.41 -20.28 -7.11
CA VAL A 495 19.37 -19.34 -7.54
C VAL A 495 17.99 -20.01 -7.62
N GLN A 496 17.92 -21.26 -8.10
CA GLN A 496 16.67 -22.04 -8.10
C GLN A 496 16.18 -22.29 -6.68
N ASP A 497 17.08 -22.68 -5.78
CA ASP A 497 16.75 -22.86 -4.38
C ASP A 497 16.19 -21.55 -3.85
N MET A 498 16.92 -20.42 -3.99
CA MET A 498 16.50 -19.05 -3.62
C MET A 498 15.10 -18.69 -4.12
N MET A 499 14.78 -18.93 -5.39
CA MET A 499 13.42 -18.72 -5.93
C MET A 499 12.37 -19.51 -5.16
N LEU A 500 12.59 -20.80 -4.94
CA LEU A 500 11.67 -21.67 -4.22
C LEU A 500 11.55 -21.29 -2.73
N GLN A 501 12.62 -20.75 -2.14
CA GLN A 501 12.62 -20.22 -0.77
C GLN A 501 11.63 -19.07 -0.63
N ASP A 502 11.58 -18.21 -1.64
CA ASP A 502 10.81 -16.99 -1.65
C ASP A 502 9.37 -17.20 -2.17
N GLY A 503 9.00 -18.46 -2.43
CA GLY A 503 7.68 -18.82 -2.97
C GLY A 503 7.52 -18.51 -4.46
N VAL A 504 8.60 -18.23 -5.18
CA VAL A 504 8.60 -17.94 -6.62
C VAL A 504 8.88 -19.23 -7.39
N ALA A 505 7.88 -19.74 -8.11
CA ALA A 505 8.09 -20.91 -8.97
C ALA A 505 8.93 -20.54 -10.21
N PRO A 506 9.94 -21.36 -10.58
CA PRO A 506 10.63 -21.22 -11.86
C PRO A 506 9.64 -21.41 -13.02
N ASP A 507 9.82 -20.63 -14.08
CA ASP A 507 9.05 -20.74 -15.32
C ASP A 507 9.76 -21.58 -16.38
N GLU A 508 9.09 -21.80 -17.52
CA GLU A 508 9.64 -22.51 -18.68
C GLU A 508 11.02 -21.96 -19.11
N TYR A 509 11.19 -20.63 -19.06
CA TYR A 509 12.46 -19.98 -19.35
C TYR A 509 13.57 -20.44 -18.40
N ALA A 510 13.32 -20.41 -17.09
CA ALA A 510 14.27 -20.87 -16.08
C ALA A 510 14.66 -22.34 -16.31
N TYR A 511 13.69 -23.23 -16.50
CA TYR A 511 13.95 -24.66 -16.76
C TYR A 511 14.75 -24.89 -18.03
N THR A 512 14.45 -24.17 -19.11
CA THR A 512 15.21 -24.24 -20.37
C THR A 512 16.66 -23.82 -20.16
N LYS A 513 16.93 -22.79 -19.35
CA LYS A 513 18.30 -22.37 -19.01
C LYS A 513 19.02 -23.34 -18.09
N PHE A 514 18.32 -23.99 -17.17
CA PHE A 514 18.88 -25.05 -16.33
C PHE A 514 19.25 -26.29 -17.14
N ILE A 515 18.36 -26.76 -18.01
CA ILE A 515 18.58 -27.91 -18.91
C ILE A 515 19.78 -27.63 -19.82
N ASN A 516 19.78 -26.49 -20.52
CA ASN A 516 20.87 -26.10 -21.40
C ASN A 516 22.22 -26.05 -20.67
N ALA A 517 22.27 -25.47 -19.47
CA ALA A 517 23.51 -25.42 -18.70
C ALA A 517 23.99 -26.84 -18.30
N CYS A 518 23.08 -27.74 -17.94
CA CYS A 518 23.39 -29.13 -17.58
C CYS A 518 23.84 -29.99 -18.77
N MET A 519 23.43 -29.67 -19.99
CA MET A 519 23.87 -30.41 -21.18
C MET A 519 25.35 -30.15 -21.51
N PHE A 520 25.92 -29.01 -21.12
CA PHE A 520 27.34 -28.71 -21.35
C PHE A 520 28.29 -29.27 -20.28
N GLN A 521 27.78 -29.61 -19.09
CA GLN A 521 28.51 -30.33 -18.03
C GLN A 521 27.58 -31.41 -17.46
N PRO A 522 27.58 -32.62 -18.04
CA PRO A 522 26.54 -33.61 -17.81
C PRO A 522 26.50 -34.05 -16.34
N LYS A 523 25.48 -33.59 -15.63
CA LYS A 523 25.01 -34.17 -14.36
C LYS A 523 23.72 -34.95 -14.63
N PRO A 524 23.81 -36.22 -15.09
CA PRO A 524 22.66 -36.96 -15.64
C PRO A 524 21.48 -37.07 -14.67
N ARG A 525 21.74 -37.26 -13.37
CA ARG A 525 20.69 -37.29 -12.33
C ARG A 525 19.96 -35.95 -12.17
N LEU A 526 20.69 -34.83 -12.24
CA LEU A 526 20.11 -33.49 -12.13
C LEU A 526 19.28 -33.16 -13.38
N LEU A 527 19.81 -33.51 -14.56
CA LEU A 527 19.11 -33.33 -15.83
C LEU A 527 17.78 -34.11 -15.86
N GLN A 528 17.80 -35.37 -15.44
CA GLN A 528 16.59 -36.20 -15.36
C GLN A 528 15.55 -35.59 -14.40
N LYS A 529 15.98 -35.12 -13.22
CA LYS A 529 15.09 -34.45 -12.26
C LYS A 529 14.49 -33.16 -12.82
N LEU A 530 15.28 -32.31 -13.47
CA LEU A 530 14.81 -31.05 -14.05
C LEU A 530 13.80 -31.28 -15.17
N ILE A 531 14.04 -32.26 -16.05
CA ILE A 531 13.13 -32.64 -17.13
C ILE A 531 11.78 -33.11 -16.56
N ILE A 532 11.79 -34.04 -15.59
CA ILE A 532 10.57 -34.52 -14.94
C ILE A 532 9.80 -33.37 -14.28
N THR A 533 10.51 -32.48 -13.58
CA THR A 533 9.88 -31.35 -12.88
C THR A 533 9.23 -30.37 -13.87
N ALA A 534 9.92 -30.04 -14.97
CA ALA A 534 9.39 -29.18 -16.02
C ALA A 534 8.13 -29.76 -16.68
N PHE A 535 8.13 -31.07 -17.00
CA PHE A 535 6.96 -31.74 -17.57
C PHE A 535 5.79 -31.87 -16.58
N SER A 536 6.08 -32.10 -15.29
CA SER A 536 5.03 -32.22 -14.26
C SER A 536 4.29 -30.92 -13.96
N GLN A 537 4.94 -29.76 -14.15
CA GLN A 537 4.29 -28.46 -13.99
C GLN A 537 3.41 -28.12 -15.20
N HIS A 538 3.80 -28.55 -16.41
CA HIS A 538 3.01 -28.34 -17.63
C HIS A 538 1.68 -29.10 -17.64
N SER A 539 1.58 -30.22 -16.92
CA SER A 539 0.36 -31.02 -16.79
C SER A 539 -0.69 -30.48 -15.80
N LEU A 540 -0.38 -29.39 -15.07
CA LEU A 540 -1.31 -28.77 -14.10
C LEU A 540 -1.98 -27.49 -14.65
N GLU A 541 -1.54 -26.98 -15.80
CA GLU A 541 -2.03 -25.72 -16.39
C GLU A 541 -2.90 -25.91 -17.65
N ASN A 542 -3.23 -27.15 -18.02
CA ASN A 542 -4.15 -27.48 -19.13
C ASN A 542 -5.46 -28.10 -18.66
#